data_AF-A0A7K2VNR2-F1
#
_entry.id   AF-A0A7K2VNR2-F1
#
_cell.length_a   1.000
_cell.length_b   1.000
_cell.length_c   1.000
_cell.angle_alpha   90.00
_cell.angle_beta   90.00
_cell.angle_gamma   90.00
#
_symmetry.space_group_name_H-M   'P 1'
#
loop_
_entity.id
_entity.type
_entity.pdbx_description
1 polymer ?
#
loop_
_entity_poly.entity_id
_entity_poly.type
_entity_poly.pdbx_seq_one_letter_code
_entity_poly.pdbx_strand_id
1 'polypeptide(L)'
;DRALHGGALALLVVDPVSRDQHLPRALRHFTAADRGLPPTALLPALATHPDTVLDAFRVRLRGGSDPADPLRALAEVTDPALARRIAALVRETVAPRAEAAPCVAEYVDRRLGHGPTARTELLPLLTGLLGKGFEAARAALATVLVAPGTPATTPLRRELLDRLLAHERDPEVLVAVLRAAATLVDGDGSGPAAEEARGLVHRTVRLLGRTPEGGDHRLSCLVRELPGFGARLARWLTEAPQEWAAVVGPGVRRAIEERAGTPVPA
;
A
#
# COMPACT_ATOMS: atom_id res chain seq x y z
N ASP A 1 -7.15 32.55 21.53
CA ASP A 1 -8.44 31.87 21.78
C ASP A 1 -8.80 30.71 20.88
N ARG A 2 -9.03 30.86 19.56
CA ARG A 2 -9.56 29.75 18.74
C ARG A 2 -8.73 28.46 18.76
N ALA A 3 -7.39 28.55 18.80
CA ALA A 3 -6.51 27.37 18.89
C ALA A 3 -6.58 26.64 20.25
N LEU A 4 -6.82 27.37 21.35
CA LEU A 4 -7.01 26.77 22.69
C LEU A 4 -8.36 26.06 22.80
N HIS A 5 -9.35 26.52 22.02
CA HIS A 5 -10.69 25.95 22.00
C HIS A 5 -10.72 24.52 21.44
N GLY A 6 -9.93 24.24 20.39
CA GLY A 6 -9.80 22.89 19.82
C GLY A 6 -9.17 21.90 20.80
N GLY A 7 -8.08 22.32 21.47
CA GLY A 7 -7.39 21.48 22.46
C GLY A 7 -8.27 21.15 23.67
N ALA A 8 -9.03 22.11 24.18
CA ALA A 8 -9.98 21.88 25.27
C ALA A 8 -11.08 20.90 24.87
N LEU A 9 -11.63 21.02 23.65
CA LEU A 9 -12.62 20.06 23.14
C LEU A 9 -12.05 18.65 22.98
N ALA A 10 -10.78 18.53 22.60
CA ALA A 10 -10.12 17.23 22.49
C ALA A 10 -10.13 16.47 23.83
N LEU A 11 -9.82 17.16 24.92
CA LEU A 11 -9.84 16.58 26.27
C LEU A 11 -11.26 16.23 26.73
N LEU A 12 -12.23 17.12 26.48
CA LEU A 12 -13.62 16.92 26.90
C LEU A 12 -14.33 15.77 26.18
N VAL A 13 -13.96 15.46 24.93
CA VAL A 13 -14.57 14.33 24.20
C VAL A 13 -13.97 12.98 24.60
N VAL A 14 -12.73 12.98 25.11
CA VAL A 14 -12.10 11.76 25.65
C VAL A 14 -12.82 11.32 26.94
N ASP A 15 -13.18 12.27 27.81
CA ASP A 15 -13.92 12.00 29.04
C ASP A 15 -15.35 11.49 28.77
N PRO A 16 -15.72 10.25 29.17
CA PRO A 16 -17.04 9.70 28.94
C PRO A 16 -18.20 10.52 29.54
N VAL A 17 -17.98 11.23 30.66
CA VAL A 17 -19.04 11.95 31.37
C VAL A 17 -19.45 13.22 30.62
N SER A 18 -18.46 13.93 30.05
CA SER A 18 -18.70 15.19 29.34
C SER A 18 -18.78 15.05 27.81
N ARG A 19 -18.49 13.85 27.27
CA ARG A 19 -18.48 13.56 25.83
C ARG A 19 -19.76 13.97 25.12
N ASP A 20 -20.92 13.56 25.60
CA ASP A 20 -22.20 13.76 24.90
C ASP A 20 -22.50 15.23 24.69
N GLN A 21 -22.14 16.07 25.68
CA GLN A 21 -22.35 17.51 25.62
C GLN A 21 -21.39 18.20 24.62
N HIS A 22 -20.16 17.71 24.48
CA HIS A 22 -19.12 18.39 23.72
C HIS A 22 -18.85 17.80 22.33
N LEU A 23 -19.27 16.56 22.08
CA LEU A 23 -19.04 15.84 20.82
C LEU A 23 -19.57 16.61 19.60
N PRO A 24 -20.81 17.14 19.55
CA PRO A 24 -21.28 17.88 18.37
C PRO A 24 -20.42 19.10 18.03
N ARG A 25 -19.88 19.78 19.05
CA ARG A 25 -18.99 20.93 18.85
C ARG A 25 -17.61 20.48 18.36
N ALA A 26 -17.04 19.44 18.96
CA ALA A 26 -15.78 18.86 18.50
C ALA A 26 -15.85 18.40 17.04
N LEU A 27 -16.90 17.68 16.65
CA LEU A 27 -17.06 17.21 15.27
C LEU A 27 -17.11 18.36 14.25
N ARG A 28 -17.76 19.48 14.57
CA ARG A 28 -17.75 20.67 13.71
C ARG A 28 -16.32 21.20 13.50
N HIS A 29 -15.55 21.36 14.58
CA HIS A 29 -14.15 21.80 14.51
C HIS A 29 -13.29 20.81 13.73
N PHE A 30 -13.48 19.51 13.94
CA PHE A 30 -12.77 18.46 13.24
C PHE A 30 -13.03 18.52 11.73
N THR A 31 -14.30 18.58 11.30
CA THR A 31 -14.65 18.68 9.87
C THR A 31 -14.11 19.94 9.21
N ALA A 32 -13.92 21.02 9.98
CA ALA A 32 -13.32 22.28 9.54
C ALA A 32 -11.78 22.26 9.51
N ALA A 33 -11.14 21.09 9.71
CA ALA A 33 -9.68 20.94 9.70
C ALA A 33 -8.95 21.70 10.82
N ASP A 34 -9.60 21.90 11.98
CA ASP A 34 -8.97 22.59 13.12
C ASP A 34 -7.76 21.78 13.65
N ARG A 35 -6.56 22.39 13.57
CA ARG A 35 -5.31 21.78 14.03
C ARG A 35 -5.27 21.53 15.54
N GLY A 36 -6.09 22.24 16.31
CA GLY A 36 -6.19 22.05 17.76
C GLY A 36 -6.91 20.76 18.16
N LEU A 37 -7.59 20.08 17.22
CA LEU A 37 -8.36 18.88 17.48
C LEU A 37 -7.81 17.68 16.68
N PRO A 38 -6.87 16.91 17.26
CA PRO A 38 -6.28 15.78 16.57
C PRO A 38 -7.31 14.65 16.34
N PRO A 39 -7.24 13.91 15.21
CA PRO A 39 -8.17 12.82 14.91
C PRO A 39 -8.22 11.73 15.99
N THR A 40 -7.09 11.50 16.67
CA THR A 40 -6.96 10.50 17.75
C THR A 40 -7.84 10.79 18.95
N ALA A 41 -8.17 12.06 19.22
CA ALA A 41 -9.05 12.45 20.33
C ALA A 41 -10.50 11.97 20.14
N LEU A 42 -10.91 11.68 18.89
CA LEU A 42 -12.26 11.20 18.57
C LEU A 42 -12.40 9.67 18.63
N LEU A 43 -11.29 8.92 18.70
CA LEU A 43 -11.33 7.46 18.67
C LEU A 43 -12.11 6.86 19.86
N PRO A 44 -11.96 7.35 21.12
CA PRO A 44 -12.76 6.85 22.23
C PRO A 44 -14.28 7.02 22.02
N ALA A 45 -14.68 8.04 21.27
CA ALA A 45 -16.10 8.28 20.97
C ALA A 45 -16.68 7.25 20.00
N LEU A 46 -15.87 6.50 19.25
CA LEU A 46 -16.36 5.43 18.37
C LEU A 46 -17.07 4.30 19.14
N ALA A 47 -16.74 4.09 20.42
CA ALA A 47 -17.38 3.08 21.25
C ALA A 47 -18.84 3.41 21.60
N THR A 48 -19.23 4.68 21.53
CA THR A 48 -20.57 5.16 21.93
C THR A 48 -21.33 5.82 20.79
N HIS A 49 -20.63 6.50 19.89
CA HIS A 49 -21.19 7.28 18.78
C HIS A 49 -20.51 6.93 17.44
N PRO A 50 -20.49 5.64 17.03
CA PRO A 50 -19.71 5.20 15.87
C PRO A 50 -20.17 5.89 14.57
N ASP A 51 -21.47 6.03 14.36
CA ASP A 51 -22.01 6.60 13.12
C ASP A 51 -21.64 8.07 12.97
N THR A 52 -21.86 8.87 14.01
CA THR A 52 -21.60 10.32 14.00
C THR A 52 -20.12 10.63 13.82
N VAL A 53 -19.23 9.86 14.47
CA VAL A 53 -17.79 10.04 14.33
C VAL A 53 -17.33 9.63 12.93
N LEU A 54 -17.75 8.47 12.42
CA LEU A 54 -17.37 8.02 11.08
C LEU A 54 -17.89 8.95 9.98
N ASP A 55 -19.07 9.56 10.16
CA ASP A 55 -19.59 10.57 9.24
C ASP A 55 -18.71 11.84 9.23
N ALA A 56 -18.23 12.28 10.39
CA ALA A 56 -17.29 13.40 10.47
C ALA A 56 -15.95 13.08 9.79
N PHE A 57 -15.41 11.87 9.97
CA PHE A 57 -14.24 11.39 9.22
C PHE A 57 -14.51 11.35 7.71
N ARG A 58 -15.70 10.92 7.27
CA ARG A 58 -16.09 10.96 5.87
C ARG A 58 -16.06 12.36 5.29
N VAL A 59 -16.65 13.34 6.00
CA VAL A 59 -16.64 14.75 5.59
C VAL A 59 -15.20 15.28 5.52
N ARG A 60 -14.39 15.02 6.56
CA ARG A 60 -12.98 15.44 6.62
C ARG A 60 -12.16 14.90 5.43
N LEU A 61 -12.27 13.60 5.15
CA LEU A 61 -11.52 12.93 4.10
C LEU A 61 -11.96 13.37 2.69
N ARG A 62 -13.24 13.70 2.49
CA ARG A 62 -13.74 14.25 1.22
C ARG A 62 -13.33 15.71 0.99
N GLY A 63 -13.17 16.49 2.06
CA GLY A 63 -12.86 17.92 2.00
C GLY A 63 -11.49 18.29 1.45
N GLY A 64 -10.70 17.33 0.94
CA GLY A 64 -9.47 17.58 0.19
C GLY A 64 -8.25 18.01 1.00
N SER A 65 -8.33 17.99 2.33
CA SER A 65 -7.13 18.08 3.16
C SER A 65 -6.35 16.77 3.18
N ASP A 66 -5.11 16.84 3.63
CA ASP A 66 -4.24 15.69 3.83
C ASP A 66 -4.93 14.56 4.62
N PRO A 67 -5.15 13.37 4.01
CA PRO A 67 -5.80 12.25 4.67
C PRO A 67 -4.86 11.47 5.60
N ALA A 68 -3.56 11.77 5.64
CA ALA A 68 -2.56 11.00 6.38
C ALA A 68 -2.90 10.89 7.88
N ASP A 69 -3.12 12.02 8.57
CA ASP A 69 -3.38 12.00 10.02
C ASP A 69 -4.71 11.32 10.39
N PRO A 70 -5.84 11.61 9.71
CA PRO A 70 -7.08 10.89 9.96
C PRO A 70 -6.97 9.39 9.68
N LEU A 71 -6.31 8.98 8.58
CA LEU A 71 -6.14 7.56 8.26
C LEU A 71 -5.23 6.85 9.26
N ARG A 72 -4.16 7.51 9.72
CA ARG A 72 -3.28 7.00 10.76
C ARG A 72 -4.05 6.73 12.04
N ALA A 73 -4.90 7.66 12.48
CA ALA A 73 -5.74 7.46 13.65
C ALA A 73 -6.75 6.32 13.47
N LEU A 74 -7.40 6.23 12.31
CA LEU A 74 -8.35 5.15 12.01
C LEU A 74 -7.69 3.77 11.92
N ALA A 75 -6.40 3.70 11.57
CA ALA A 75 -5.65 2.45 11.52
C ALA A 75 -5.50 1.79 12.90
N GLU A 76 -5.47 2.58 13.98
CA GLU A 76 -5.32 2.10 15.37
C GLU A 76 -6.60 1.48 15.95
N VAL A 77 -7.74 1.56 15.23
CA VAL A 77 -9.02 1.00 15.69
C VAL A 77 -9.04 -0.51 15.43
N THR A 78 -8.92 -1.28 16.52
CA THR A 78 -8.81 -2.74 16.50
C THR A 78 -10.13 -3.49 16.63
N ASP A 79 -11.23 -2.82 16.97
CA ASP A 79 -12.55 -3.45 16.98
C ASP A 79 -12.92 -3.96 15.57
N PRO A 80 -13.19 -5.27 15.37
CA PRO A 80 -13.38 -5.83 14.03
C PRO A 80 -14.60 -5.30 13.28
N ALA A 81 -15.67 -4.90 13.98
CA ALA A 81 -16.87 -4.37 13.35
C ALA A 81 -16.62 -2.94 12.85
N LEU A 82 -15.98 -2.10 13.67
CA LEU A 82 -15.56 -0.76 13.28
C LEU A 82 -14.49 -0.78 12.20
N ALA A 83 -13.52 -1.68 12.28
CA ALA A 83 -12.48 -1.84 11.28
C ALA A 83 -13.03 -2.10 9.87
N ARG A 84 -14.03 -2.97 9.73
CA ARG A 84 -14.69 -3.22 8.44
C ARG A 84 -15.41 -1.97 7.92
N ARG A 85 -16.07 -1.21 8.80
CA ARG A 85 -16.73 0.05 8.44
C ARG A 85 -15.73 1.12 8.01
N ILE A 86 -14.60 1.21 8.71
CA ILE A 86 -13.48 2.08 8.38
C ILE A 86 -12.88 1.70 7.03
N ALA A 87 -12.61 0.41 6.78
CA ALA A 87 -12.11 -0.05 5.50
C ALA A 87 -13.05 0.33 4.34
N ALA A 88 -14.38 0.20 4.54
CA ALA A 88 -15.37 0.65 3.57
C ALA A 88 -15.30 2.17 3.34
N LEU A 89 -15.12 2.96 4.40
CA LEU A 89 -14.94 4.41 4.33
C LEU A 89 -13.68 4.78 3.52
N VAL A 90 -12.52 4.18 3.82
CA VAL A 90 -11.25 4.44 3.11
C VAL A 90 -11.40 4.16 1.62
N ARG A 91 -12.05 3.05 1.27
CA ARG A 91 -12.33 2.68 -0.12
C ARG A 91 -13.25 3.68 -0.83
N GLU A 92 -14.26 4.21 -0.12
CA GLU A 92 -15.23 5.16 -0.68
C GLU A 92 -14.64 6.56 -0.87
N THR A 93 -13.76 7.02 0.04
CA THR A 93 -13.35 8.43 0.09
C THR A 93 -11.93 8.70 -0.35
N VAL A 94 -10.98 7.80 -0.05
CA VAL A 94 -9.55 8.06 -0.24
C VAL A 94 -8.99 7.28 -1.41
N ALA A 95 -9.32 5.99 -1.50
CA ALA A 95 -8.78 5.12 -2.54
C ALA A 95 -9.01 5.57 -4.00
N PRO A 96 -10.12 6.25 -4.36
CA PRO A 96 -10.30 6.77 -5.73
C PRO A 96 -9.34 7.92 -6.09
N ARG A 97 -8.65 8.50 -5.10
CA ARG A 97 -7.75 9.65 -5.28
C ARG A 97 -6.32 9.16 -5.46
N ALA A 98 -5.77 9.35 -6.66
CA ALA A 98 -4.43 8.86 -6.98
C ALA A 98 -3.36 9.45 -6.05
N GLU A 99 -3.47 10.73 -5.69
CA GLU A 99 -2.56 11.43 -4.79
C GLU A 99 -2.59 10.91 -3.35
N ALA A 100 -3.67 10.22 -2.94
CA ALA A 100 -3.81 9.67 -1.60
C ALA A 100 -3.45 8.18 -1.51
N ALA A 101 -3.04 7.56 -2.63
CA ALA A 101 -2.63 6.17 -2.68
C ALA A 101 -1.53 5.80 -1.64
N PRO A 102 -0.50 6.64 -1.39
CA PRO A 102 0.49 6.36 -0.35
C PRO A 102 -0.14 6.26 1.06
N CYS A 103 -1.15 7.09 1.35
CA CYS A 103 -1.83 7.06 2.65
C CYS A 103 -2.68 5.79 2.82
N VAL A 104 -3.29 5.30 1.74
CA VAL A 104 -4.00 4.00 1.75
C VAL A 104 -3.04 2.85 2.00
N ALA A 105 -1.85 2.89 1.39
CA ALA A 105 -0.82 1.89 1.60
C ALA A 105 -0.28 1.92 3.05
N GLU A 106 -0.02 3.11 3.62
CA GLU A 106 0.36 3.27 5.03
C GLU A 106 -0.74 2.74 5.98
N TYR A 107 -2.01 3.02 5.68
CA TYR A 107 -3.14 2.47 6.43
C TYR A 107 -3.09 0.94 6.44
N VAL A 108 -2.94 0.29 5.27
CA VAL A 108 -2.87 -1.18 5.19
C VAL A 108 -1.65 -1.72 5.91
N ASP A 109 -0.48 -1.08 5.79
CA ASP A 109 0.75 -1.48 6.46
C ASP A 109 0.58 -1.51 7.98
N ARG A 110 -0.03 -0.47 8.56
CA ARG A 110 -0.36 -0.42 9.99
C ARG A 110 -1.35 -1.51 10.37
N ARG A 111 -2.40 -1.73 9.57
CA ARG A 111 -3.38 -2.79 9.83
C ARG A 111 -2.76 -4.18 9.85
N LEU A 112 -1.79 -4.46 8.98
CA LEU A 112 -1.05 -5.72 8.99
C LEU A 112 -0.33 -5.95 10.34
N GLY A 113 0.15 -4.89 10.98
CA GLY A 113 0.80 -4.93 12.29
C GLY A 113 -0.11 -5.34 13.47
N HIS A 114 -1.44 -5.29 13.30
CA HIS A 114 -2.39 -5.61 14.38
C HIS A 114 -2.65 -7.12 14.57
N GLY A 115 -1.98 -7.99 13.80
CA GLY A 115 -2.00 -9.43 14.00
C GLY A 115 -3.08 -10.17 13.19
N PRO A 116 -3.49 -11.38 13.62
CA PRO A 116 -4.18 -12.34 12.75
C PRO A 116 -5.60 -11.93 12.33
N THR A 117 -6.24 -10.99 13.04
CA THR A 117 -7.58 -10.48 12.71
C THR A 117 -7.58 -9.58 11.48
N ALA A 118 -6.42 -8.99 11.12
CA ALA A 118 -6.26 -8.08 9.99
C ALA A 118 -6.74 -8.70 8.67
N ARG A 119 -6.61 -10.02 8.50
CA ARG A 119 -7.06 -10.73 7.30
C ARG A 119 -8.54 -10.50 7.00
N THR A 120 -9.40 -10.56 8.02
CA THR A 120 -10.87 -10.43 7.87
C THR A 120 -11.29 -9.04 7.40
N GLU A 121 -10.46 -8.03 7.63
CA GLU A 121 -10.75 -6.62 7.33
C GLU A 121 -10.07 -6.17 6.04
N LEU A 122 -8.82 -6.62 5.83
CA LEU A 122 -8.02 -6.26 4.66
C LEU A 122 -8.45 -7.02 3.40
N LEU A 123 -8.93 -8.25 3.52
CA LEU A 123 -9.34 -9.02 2.34
C LEU A 123 -10.57 -8.39 1.62
N PRO A 124 -11.64 -7.95 2.31
CA PRO A 124 -12.71 -7.20 1.68
C PRO A 124 -12.26 -5.86 1.09
N LEU A 125 -11.34 -5.16 1.77
CA LEU A 125 -10.76 -3.91 1.27
C LEU A 125 -10.04 -4.14 -0.05
N LEU A 126 -9.08 -5.07 -0.07
CA LEU A 126 -8.32 -5.44 -1.27
C LEU A 126 -9.27 -5.86 -2.40
N THR A 127 -10.23 -6.74 -2.12
CA THR A 127 -11.22 -7.19 -3.11
C THR A 127 -11.98 -6.02 -3.71
N GLY A 128 -12.36 -5.03 -2.91
CA GLY A 128 -13.01 -3.81 -3.36
C GLY A 128 -12.10 -2.87 -4.18
N LEU A 129 -10.78 -2.95 -4.01
CA LEU A 129 -9.79 -2.19 -4.78
C LEU A 129 -9.40 -2.84 -6.12
N LEU A 130 -9.78 -4.11 -6.35
CA LEU A 130 -9.53 -4.80 -7.65
C LEU A 130 -10.40 -4.25 -8.80
N GLY A 131 -11.34 -3.35 -8.51
CA GLY A 131 -12.12 -2.66 -9.52
C GLY A 131 -11.32 -1.61 -10.30
N LYS A 132 -11.91 -1.10 -11.38
CA LYS A 132 -11.35 0.03 -12.16
C LYS A 132 -11.34 1.32 -11.32
N GLY A 133 -10.37 2.21 -11.58
CA GLY A 133 -10.27 3.53 -10.92
C GLY A 133 -9.49 3.52 -9.60
N PHE A 134 -8.83 2.41 -9.28
CA PHE A 134 -8.02 2.22 -8.07
C PHE A 134 -6.57 1.83 -8.40
N GLU A 135 -6.11 2.06 -9.63
CA GLU A 135 -4.79 1.66 -10.14
C GLU A 135 -3.67 2.22 -9.27
N ALA A 136 -3.72 3.51 -8.92
CA ALA A 136 -2.74 4.14 -8.03
C ALA A 136 -2.71 3.51 -6.63
N ALA A 137 -3.89 3.24 -6.06
CA ALA A 137 -4.00 2.58 -4.74
C ALA A 137 -3.46 1.16 -4.77
N ARG A 138 -3.73 0.39 -5.84
CA ARG A 138 -3.16 -0.95 -6.05
C ARG A 138 -1.65 -0.93 -6.22
N ALA A 139 -1.10 0.05 -6.95
CA ALA A 139 0.34 0.22 -7.11
C ALA A 139 1.04 0.56 -5.78
N ALA A 140 0.47 1.46 -4.99
CA ALA A 140 1.00 1.79 -3.66
C ALA A 140 0.90 0.60 -2.69
N LEU A 141 -0.23 -0.13 -2.73
CA LEU A 141 -0.43 -1.34 -1.93
C LEU A 141 0.55 -2.45 -2.31
N ALA A 142 0.83 -2.65 -3.60
CA ALA A 142 1.82 -3.61 -4.07
C ALA A 142 3.19 -3.37 -3.40
N THR A 143 3.66 -2.12 -3.34
CA THR A 143 4.91 -1.76 -2.67
C THR A 143 4.93 -2.19 -1.20
N VAL A 144 3.84 -1.94 -0.46
CA VAL A 144 3.71 -2.36 0.94
C VAL A 144 3.68 -3.87 1.08
N LEU A 145 2.95 -4.58 0.23
CA LEU A 145 2.85 -6.04 0.31
C LEU A 145 4.16 -6.75 -0.04
N VAL A 146 4.99 -6.14 -0.88
CA VAL A 146 6.33 -6.64 -1.21
C VAL A 146 7.35 -6.27 -0.13
N ALA A 147 7.19 -5.14 0.56
CA ALA A 147 8.11 -4.69 1.60
C ALA A 147 8.38 -5.77 2.67
N PRO A 148 9.60 -5.82 3.23
CA PRO A 148 9.97 -6.85 4.19
C PRO A 148 9.07 -6.80 5.42
N GLY A 149 8.41 -7.92 5.71
CA GLY A 149 7.55 -8.09 6.87
C GLY A 149 8.26 -8.72 8.07
N THR A 150 7.62 -8.66 9.23
CA THR A 150 7.95 -9.54 10.37
C THR A 150 7.41 -10.95 10.12
N PRO A 151 7.96 -12.00 10.78
CA PRO A 151 7.43 -13.36 10.64
C PRO A 151 5.92 -13.50 10.86
N ALA A 152 5.34 -12.64 11.70
CA ALA A 152 3.90 -12.59 11.97
C ALA A 152 3.07 -11.98 10.82
N THR A 153 3.64 -11.05 10.04
CA THR A 153 2.92 -10.32 8.98
C THR A 153 3.19 -10.88 7.59
N THR A 154 4.34 -11.52 7.38
CA THR A 154 4.77 -12.07 6.09
C THR A 154 3.75 -13.03 5.44
N PRO A 155 3.12 -13.99 6.15
CA PRO A 155 2.13 -14.88 5.53
C PRO A 155 0.94 -14.13 4.93
N LEU A 156 0.41 -13.12 5.64
CA LEU A 156 -0.73 -12.34 5.18
C LEU A 156 -0.33 -11.38 4.04
N ARG A 157 0.86 -10.79 4.10
CA ARG A 157 1.39 -9.97 2.98
C ARG A 157 1.47 -10.78 1.69
N ARG A 158 2.01 -12.01 1.76
CA ARG A 158 2.08 -12.94 0.61
C ARG A 158 0.69 -13.29 0.09
N GLU A 159 -0.25 -13.65 0.95
CA GLU A 159 -1.63 -13.97 0.55
C GLU A 159 -2.29 -12.81 -0.21
N LEU A 160 -2.17 -11.59 0.32
CA LEU A 160 -2.75 -10.40 -0.30
C LEU A 160 -2.05 -10.05 -1.62
N LEU A 161 -0.71 -10.20 -1.70
CA LEU A 161 0.04 -9.98 -2.93
C LEU A 161 -0.35 -10.99 -4.01
N ASP A 162 -0.48 -12.26 -3.65
CA ASP A 162 -0.93 -13.32 -4.55
C ASP A 162 -2.31 -13.02 -5.11
N ARG A 163 -3.22 -12.54 -4.26
CA ARG A 163 -4.57 -12.18 -4.64
C ARG A 163 -4.60 -10.96 -5.57
N LEU A 164 -3.77 -9.95 -5.30
CA LEU A 164 -3.59 -8.78 -6.17
C LEU A 164 -3.09 -9.20 -7.55
N LEU A 165 -1.96 -9.91 -7.60
CA LEU A 165 -1.32 -10.35 -8.85
C LEU A 165 -2.17 -11.33 -9.67
N ALA A 166 -3.06 -12.10 -9.03
CA ALA A 166 -3.98 -13.00 -9.75
C ALA A 166 -4.97 -12.27 -10.66
N HIS A 167 -5.28 -11.00 -10.37
CA HIS A 167 -6.25 -10.19 -11.13
C HIS A 167 -5.58 -9.02 -11.87
N GLU A 168 -4.28 -8.84 -11.68
CA GLU A 168 -3.59 -7.64 -12.15
C GLU A 168 -3.34 -7.66 -13.66
N ARG A 169 -3.62 -6.53 -14.30
CA ARG A 169 -3.38 -6.26 -15.72
C ARG A 169 -2.80 -4.87 -15.97
N ASP A 170 -2.82 -4.01 -14.96
CA ASP A 170 -2.32 -2.66 -15.05
C ASP A 170 -0.77 -2.67 -14.97
N PRO A 171 -0.08 -2.09 -15.98
CA PRO A 171 1.36 -2.15 -16.03
C PRO A 171 2.04 -1.29 -14.96
N GLU A 172 1.40 -0.24 -14.44
CA GLU A 172 1.99 0.59 -13.36
C GLU A 172 2.01 -0.18 -12.04
N VAL A 173 0.98 -0.97 -11.75
CA VAL A 173 0.97 -1.85 -10.57
C VAL A 173 2.08 -2.91 -10.68
N LEU A 174 2.24 -3.53 -11.85
CA LEU A 174 3.29 -4.53 -12.07
C LEU A 174 4.70 -3.90 -11.98
N VAL A 175 4.89 -2.69 -12.50
CA VAL A 175 6.15 -1.93 -12.34
C VAL A 175 6.43 -1.60 -10.86
N ALA A 176 5.41 -1.25 -10.09
CA ALA A 176 5.56 -1.01 -8.64
C ALA A 176 6.03 -2.28 -7.91
N VAL A 177 5.47 -3.45 -8.22
CA VAL A 177 5.93 -4.74 -7.70
C VAL A 177 7.39 -5.00 -8.07
N LEU A 178 7.78 -4.78 -9.34
CA LEU A 178 9.17 -5.00 -9.78
C LEU A 178 10.16 -4.09 -9.06
N ARG A 179 9.83 -2.80 -8.90
CA ARG A 179 10.68 -1.86 -8.14
C ARG A 179 10.85 -2.31 -6.69
N ALA A 180 9.75 -2.67 -6.03
CA ALA A 180 9.79 -3.14 -4.65
C ALA A 180 10.57 -4.46 -4.51
N ALA A 181 10.37 -5.42 -5.42
CA ALA A 181 11.09 -6.70 -5.40
C ALA A 181 12.59 -6.51 -5.66
N ALA A 182 12.95 -5.57 -6.53
CA ALA A 182 14.34 -5.22 -6.76
C ALA A 182 15.01 -4.59 -5.52
N THR A 183 14.27 -3.94 -4.63
CA THR A 183 14.82 -3.42 -3.36
C THR A 183 14.92 -4.46 -2.24
N LEU A 184 14.25 -5.61 -2.35
CA LEU A 184 14.32 -6.66 -1.32
C LEU A 184 15.67 -7.36 -1.22
N VAL A 185 16.47 -7.30 -2.28
CA VAL A 185 17.75 -8.02 -2.36
C VAL A 185 18.88 -7.02 -2.29
N ASP A 186 19.14 -6.53 -1.08
CA ASP A 186 20.39 -5.85 -0.72
C ASP A 186 21.35 -6.90 -0.13
N GLY A 187 22.44 -7.21 -0.83
CA GLY A 187 23.44 -8.19 -0.37
C GLY A 187 23.97 -9.11 -1.47
N ASP A 188 24.63 -10.20 -1.08
CA ASP A 188 25.25 -11.21 -1.96
C ASP A 188 24.26 -11.99 -2.85
N GLY A 189 22.96 -11.71 -2.72
CA GLY A 189 21.90 -12.30 -3.53
C GLY A 189 21.69 -13.79 -3.26
N SER A 190 22.08 -14.27 -2.08
CA SER A 190 21.96 -15.66 -1.65
C SER A 190 20.95 -15.83 -0.52
N GLY A 191 20.22 -16.95 -0.51
CA GLY A 191 19.29 -17.31 0.56
C GLY A 191 17.80 -17.21 0.19
N PRO A 192 16.91 -17.54 1.14
CA PRO A 192 15.47 -17.71 0.87
C PRO A 192 14.77 -16.44 0.41
N ALA A 193 15.18 -15.27 0.91
CA ALA A 193 14.61 -13.98 0.51
C ALA A 193 14.99 -13.60 -0.93
N ALA A 194 16.21 -13.95 -1.36
CA ALA A 194 16.68 -13.72 -2.73
C ALA A 194 15.94 -14.62 -3.73
N GLU A 195 15.66 -15.87 -3.37
CA GLU A 195 14.89 -16.79 -4.19
C GLU A 195 13.41 -16.37 -4.27
N GLU A 196 12.83 -15.90 -3.17
CA GLU A 196 11.49 -15.32 -3.16
C GLU A 196 11.39 -14.09 -4.07
N ALA A 197 12.37 -13.19 -3.99
CA ALA A 197 12.44 -12.03 -4.87
C ALA A 197 12.61 -12.42 -6.35
N ARG A 198 13.44 -13.43 -6.65
CA ARG A 198 13.60 -14.00 -8.01
C ARG A 198 12.26 -14.51 -8.55
N GLY A 199 11.56 -15.34 -7.78
CA GLY A 199 10.25 -15.89 -8.16
C GLY A 199 9.19 -14.80 -8.35
N LEU A 200 9.18 -13.78 -7.49
CA LEU A 200 8.28 -12.64 -7.60
C LEU A 200 8.57 -11.81 -8.87
N VAL A 201 9.84 -11.50 -9.15
CA VAL A 201 10.24 -10.80 -10.38
C VAL A 201 9.81 -11.61 -11.60
N HIS A 202 10.14 -12.90 -11.66
CA HIS A 202 9.79 -13.76 -12.79
C HIS A 202 8.28 -13.77 -13.06
N ARG A 203 7.47 -14.01 -12.03
CA ARG A 203 6.01 -13.98 -12.13
C ARG A 203 5.50 -12.63 -12.64
N THR A 204 6.05 -11.54 -12.10
CA THR A 204 5.58 -10.18 -12.43
C THR A 204 5.95 -9.78 -13.85
N VAL A 205 7.16 -10.10 -14.32
CA VAL A 205 7.55 -9.83 -15.71
C VAL A 205 6.73 -10.69 -16.68
N ARG A 206 6.40 -11.95 -16.33
CA ARG A 206 5.49 -12.78 -17.13
C ARG A 206 4.08 -12.19 -17.24
N LEU A 207 3.58 -11.56 -16.19
CA LEU A 207 2.30 -10.83 -16.24
C LEU A 207 2.44 -9.58 -17.13
N LEU A 208 3.54 -8.85 -17.01
CA LEU A 208 3.80 -7.65 -17.79
C LEU A 208 3.95 -7.95 -19.30
N GLY A 209 4.54 -9.09 -19.66
CA GLY A 209 4.63 -9.54 -21.05
C GLY A 209 3.28 -9.88 -21.70
N ARG A 210 2.21 -10.03 -20.91
CA ARG A 210 0.84 -10.22 -21.41
C ARG A 210 0.10 -8.92 -21.64
N THR A 211 0.66 -7.78 -21.21
CA THR A 211 0.02 -6.48 -21.41
C THR A 211 0.45 -5.88 -22.76
N PRO A 212 -0.44 -5.15 -23.45
CA PRO A 212 -0.14 -4.58 -24.77
C PRO A 212 0.91 -3.46 -24.71
N GLU A 213 1.14 -2.85 -23.54
CA GLU A 213 2.12 -1.75 -23.34
C GLU A 213 3.59 -2.21 -23.31
N GLY A 214 3.86 -3.50 -23.55
CA GLY A 214 5.18 -4.04 -23.87
C GLY A 214 6.09 -4.24 -22.65
N GLY A 215 6.15 -5.47 -22.15
CA GLY A 215 7.02 -5.84 -21.01
C GLY A 215 8.52 -5.63 -21.25
N ASP A 216 9.00 -5.77 -22.49
CA ASP A 216 10.43 -5.57 -22.82
C ASP A 216 10.86 -4.11 -22.61
N HIS A 217 10.08 -3.15 -23.10
CA HIS A 217 10.41 -1.73 -22.95
C HIS A 217 10.46 -1.33 -21.47
N ARG A 218 9.39 -1.64 -20.71
CA ARG A 218 9.28 -1.29 -19.29
C ARG A 218 10.36 -1.96 -18.43
N LEU A 219 10.65 -3.24 -18.68
CA LEU A 219 11.72 -3.93 -17.96
C LEU A 219 13.10 -3.34 -18.30
N SER A 220 13.33 -2.95 -19.55
CA SER A 220 14.58 -2.30 -19.96
C SER A 220 14.78 -0.93 -19.27
N CYS A 221 13.70 -0.16 -19.07
CA CYS A 221 13.74 1.09 -18.30
C CYS A 221 14.13 0.81 -16.84
N LEU A 222 13.52 -0.20 -16.22
CA LEU A 222 13.87 -0.60 -14.85
C LEU A 222 15.32 -1.04 -14.69
N VAL A 223 15.88 -1.75 -15.68
CA VAL A 223 17.32 -2.11 -15.69
C VAL A 223 18.23 -0.88 -15.69
N ARG A 224 17.82 0.19 -16.40
CA ARG A 224 18.60 1.43 -16.44
C ARG A 224 18.43 2.24 -15.16
N GLU A 225 17.21 2.34 -14.64
CA GLU A 225 16.83 3.12 -13.46
C GLU A 225 17.34 2.51 -12.15
N LEU A 226 17.26 1.18 -11.98
CA LEU A 226 17.50 0.52 -10.70
C LEU A 226 18.95 0.01 -10.59
N PRO A 227 19.74 0.51 -9.61
CA PRO A 227 21.09 0.02 -9.38
C PRO A 227 21.13 -1.50 -9.12
N GLY A 228 22.10 -2.18 -9.73
CA GLY A 228 22.32 -3.62 -9.53
C GLY A 228 21.23 -4.55 -10.07
N PHE A 229 20.11 -4.04 -10.59
CA PHE A 229 19.04 -4.88 -11.13
C PHE A 229 19.46 -5.59 -12.42
N GLY A 230 20.14 -4.89 -13.33
CA GLY A 230 20.68 -5.48 -14.57
C GLY A 230 21.66 -6.63 -14.31
N ALA A 231 22.58 -6.46 -13.36
CA ALA A 231 23.54 -7.50 -12.98
C ALA A 231 22.85 -8.74 -12.38
N ARG A 232 21.77 -8.55 -11.62
CA ARG A 232 20.96 -9.65 -11.07
C ARG A 232 20.20 -10.40 -12.15
N LEU A 233 19.55 -9.69 -13.08
CA LEU A 233 18.90 -10.33 -14.23
C LEU A 233 19.91 -11.10 -15.08
N ALA A 234 21.10 -10.54 -15.31
CA ALA A 234 22.18 -11.22 -16.03
C ALA A 234 22.58 -12.53 -15.34
N ARG A 235 22.76 -12.51 -14.02
CA ARG A 235 23.07 -13.70 -13.23
C ARG A 235 21.98 -14.76 -13.33
N TRP A 236 20.70 -14.39 -13.17
CA TRP A 236 19.60 -15.35 -13.29
C TRP A 236 19.46 -15.93 -14.70
N LEU A 237 19.71 -15.11 -15.74
CA LEU A 237 19.80 -15.57 -17.13
C LEU A 237 20.92 -16.59 -17.32
N THR A 238 22.09 -16.40 -16.69
CA THR A 238 23.20 -17.36 -16.75
C THR A 238 22.89 -18.65 -15.98
N GLU A 239 22.28 -18.54 -14.79
CA GLU A 239 21.94 -19.67 -13.93
C GLU A 239 20.80 -20.54 -14.51
N ALA A 240 19.79 -19.92 -15.13
CA ALA A 240 18.65 -20.62 -15.71
C ALA A 240 18.16 -19.98 -17.02
N PRO A 241 18.90 -20.15 -18.13
CA PRO A 241 18.57 -19.49 -19.41
C PRO A 241 17.16 -19.80 -19.90
N GLN A 242 16.72 -21.05 -19.77
CA GLN A 242 15.41 -21.51 -20.26
C GLN A 242 14.24 -20.89 -19.49
N GLU A 243 14.45 -20.52 -18.23
CA GLU A 243 13.42 -19.89 -17.40
C GLU A 243 13.21 -18.42 -17.78
N TRP A 244 14.29 -17.71 -18.13
CA TRP A 244 14.31 -16.27 -18.31
C TRP A 244 14.28 -15.82 -19.78
N ALA A 245 14.68 -16.67 -20.74
CA ALA A 245 14.73 -16.32 -22.17
C ALA A 245 13.38 -15.92 -22.76
N ALA A 246 12.28 -16.51 -22.28
CA ALA A 246 10.92 -16.15 -22.73
C ALA A 246 10.43 -14.79 -22.20
N VAL A 247 11.15 -14.23 -21.22
CA VAL A 247 10.71 -13.08 -20.41
C VAL A 247 11.63 -11.88 -20.64
N VAL A 248 12.90 -12.12 -21.00
CA VAL A 248 13.92 -11.11 -21.29
C VAL A 248 14.03 -10.94 -22.81
N GLY A 249 13.43 -9.86 -23.31
CA GLY A 249 13.49 -9.50 -24.72
C GLY A 249 14.80 -8.76 -25.11
N PRO A 250 14.92 -8.37 -26.39
CA PRO A 250 16.12 -7.74 -26.93
C PRO A 250 16.47 -6.40 -26.26
N GLY A 251 15.46 -5.59 -25.91
CA GLY A 251 15.67 -4.29 -25.27
C GLY A 251 16.25 -4.43 -23.86
N VAL A 252 15.81 -5.44 -23.12
CA VAL A 252 16.36 -5.76 -21.78
C VAL A 252 17.79 -6.27 -21.89
N ARG A 253 18.09 -7.16 -22.84
CA ARG A 253 19.46 -7.68 -23.06
C ARG A 253 20.44 -6.54 -23.33
N ARG A 254 20.08 -5.64 -24.24
CA ARG A 254 20.88 -4.43 -24.52
C ARG A 254 21.06 -3.55 -23.28
N ALA A 255 20.00 -3.35 -22.48
CA ALA A 255 20.10 -2.57 -21.26
C ALA A 255 21.02 -3.21 -20.21
N ILE A 256 21.03 -4.55 -20.12
CA ILE A 256 21.94 -5.30 -19.25
C ILE A 256 23.39 -5.10 -19.73
N GLU A 257 23.67 -5.26 -21.01
CA GLU A 257 25.02 -5.07 -21.57
C GLU A 257 25.53 -3.65 -21.31
N GLU A 258 24.69 -2.64 -21.52
CA GLU A 258 24.99 -1.23 -21.26
C GLU A 258 25.31 -0.95 -19.77
N ARG A 259 24.72 -1.70 -18.83
CA ARG A 259 24.81 -1.43 -17.38
C ARG A 259 25.77 -2.34 -16.61
N ALA A 260 25.91 -3.60 -17.05
CA ALA A 260 26.73 -4.63 -16.39
C ALA A 260 28.09 -4.83 -17.10
N GLY A 261 28.27 -4.28 -18.32
CA GLY A 261 29.51 -4.43 -19.09
C GLY A 261 29.85 -5.88 -19.46
N THR A 262 28.89 -6.80 -19.30
CA THR A 262 29.04 -8.24 -19.54
C THR A 262 28.19 -8.64 -20.74
N PRO A 263 28.74 -9.37 -21.73
CA PRO A 263 27.94 -9.86 -22.86
C PRO A 263 26.89 -10.85 -22.37
N VAL A 264 25.62 -10.63 -22.76
CA VAL A 264 24.52 -11.52 -22.36
C VAL A 264 24.45 -12.68 -23.37
N PRO A 265 24.46 -13.96 -22.93
CA PRO A 265 24.43 -15.10 -23.84
C PRO A 265 23.10 -15.16 -24.60
N ALA A 266 23.17 -15.36 -25.92
CA ALA A 266 22.04 -15.40 -26.84
C ALA A 266 20.96 -16.41 -26.42
#